data_AF-A0AAF0TQW3-F1
#
_entry.id   AF-A0AAF0TQW3-F1
#
_cell.length_a   1.000
_cell.length_b   1.000
_cell.length_c   1.000
_cell.angle_alpha   90.00
_cell.angle_beta   90.00
_cell.angle_gamma   90.00
#
_symmetry.space_group_name_H-M   'P 1'
#
loop_
_entity.id
_entity.type
_entity.pdbx_description
1 polymer ?
#
loop_
_entity_poly.entity_id
_entity_poly.type
_entity_poly.pdbx_seq_one_letter_code
_entity_poly.pdbx_strand_id
1 'polypeptide(L)'
;MMCDTSGLALGIVLGKRKNKFLHPIYCATKILNCAQKNYTITKQELLAIVYVFKKFRAYLLGTKVLVHTNHVVLWYLIAKKEVKLRLIRWVLLL
;
A
#
# COMPACT_ATOMS: atom_id res chain seq x y z
N MET A 1 0.97 -4.71 7.72
CA MET A 1 -0.04 -3.76 7.20
C MET A 1 -1.01 -4.50 6.30
N MET A 2 -2.28 -4.14 6.35
CA MET A 2 -3.32 -4.56 5.39
C MET A 2 -3.80 -3.31 4.64
N CYS A 3 -3.94 -3.42 3.32
CA CYS A 3 -4.44 -2.36 2.46
C CYS A 3 -5.59 -2.92 1.63
N ASP A 4 -6.74 -2.24 1.68
CA ASP A 4 -7.90 -2.51 0.84
C ASP A 4 -8.31 -1.25 0.10
N THR A 5 -8.84 -1.44 -1.11
CA THR A 5 -9.29 -0.33 -1.96
C THR A 5 -10.67 -0.62 -2.50
N SER A 6 -11.57 0.37 -2.42
CA SER A 6 -12.96 0.25 -2.88
C SER A 6 -13.23 1.09 -4.13
N GLY A 7 -12.17 1.51 -4.85
CA GLY A 7 -12.27 2.42 -6.01
C GLY A 7 -12.56 3.89 -5.67
N LEU A 8 -13.10 4.15 -4.48
CA LEU A 8 -13.49 5.49 -4.02
C LEU A 8 -12.60 6.00 -2.89
N ALA A 9 -12.24 5.09 -1.98
CA ALA A 9 -11.33 5.34 -0.87
C ALA A 9 -10.35 4.17 -0.71
N LEU A 10 -9.21 4.50 -0.10
CA LEU A 10 -8.17 3.57 0.30
C LEU A 10 -8.30 3.38 1.81
N GLY A 11 -8.43 2.13 2.24
CA GLY A 11 -8.46 1.73 3.64
C GLY A 11 -7.16 1.05 4.02
N ILE A 12 -6.53 1.49 5.10
CA ILE A 12 -5.25 0.96 5.56
C ILE A 12 -5.34 0.65 7.03
N VAL A 13 -4.88 -0.53 7.40
CA VAL A 13 -4.67 -0.93 8.79
C VAL A 13 -3.20 -1.28 9.01
N LEU A 14 -2.54 -0.51 9.87
CA LEU A 14 -1.25 -0.85 10.43
C LEU A 14 -1.49 -1.63 11.72
N GLY A 15 -0.94 -2.83 11.79
CA GLY A 15 -0.98 -3.66 12.99
C GLY A 15 0.34 -4.37 13.23
N LYS A 16 0.61 -4.67 14.50
CA LYS A 16 1.72 -5.53 14.91
C LYS A 16 1.20 -6.95 15.00
N ARG A 17 1.97 -7.91 14.49
CA ARG A 17 1.66 -9.32 14.69
C ARG A 17 2.23 -9.75 16.05
N LYS A 18 1.38 -10.21 16.96
CA LYS A 18 1.80 -10.81 18.25
C LYS A 18 1.06 -12.13 18.41
N ASN A 19 1.80 -13.21 18.63
CA ASN A 19 1.23 -14.55 18.87
C ASN A 19 0.25 -15.02 17.77
N LYS A 20 0.63 -14.85 16.49
CA LYS A 20 -0.18 -15.12 15.28
C LYS A 20 -1.37 -14.17 15.04
N PHE A 21 -1.86 -13.47 16.05
CA PHE A 21 -2.91 -12.46 15.91
C PHE A 21 -2.36 -11.10 15.45
N LEU A 22 -3.15 -10.41 14.65
CA LEU A 22 -2.81 -9.08 14.12
C LEU A 22 -3.50 -8.04 15.00
N HIS A 23 -2.73 -7.32 15.81
CA HIS A 23 -3.25 -6.25 16.66
C HIS A 23 -3.16 -4.93 15.89
N PRO A 24 -4.29 -4.31 15.50
CA PRO A 24 -4.28 -3.02 14.84
C PRO A 24 -3.75 -1.95 15.80
N ILE A 25 -2.77 -1.18 15.34
CA ILE A 25 -2.19 -0.04 16.05
C ILE A 25 -2.80 1.25 15.50
N TYR A 26 -3.03 1.31 14.18
CA TYR A 26 -3.50 2.51 13.53
C TYR A 26 -4.33 2.17 12.28
N CYS A 27 -5.45 2.86 12.12
CA CYS A 27 -6.29 2.79 10.92
C CYS A 27 -6.25 4.13 10.21
N ALA A 28 -5.99 4.13 8.91
CA ALA A 28 -5.99 5.31 8.07
C ALA A 28 -6.90 5.09 6.87
N THR A 29 -7.69 6.09 6.53
CA THR A 29 -8.40 6.12 5.26
C THR A 29 -7.92 7.30 4.43
N LYS A 30 -8.02 7.17 3.10
CA LYS A 30 -7.75 8.26 2.17
C LYS A 30 -8.77 8.23 1.04
N ILE A 31 -9.43 9.36 0.83
CA ILE A 31 -10.33 9.56 -0.30
C ILE A 31 -9.48 9.83 -1.56
N LEU A 32 -9.83 9.19 -2.67
CA LEU A 32 -9.14 9.36 -3.94
C LEU A 32 -9.59 10.64 -4.65
N ASN A 33 -8.64 11.41 -5.18
CA ASN A 33 -8.93 12.55 -6.04
C ASN A 33 -9.50 12.09 -7.39
N CYS A 34 -10.18 12.97 -8.13
CA CYS A 34 -10.80 12.65 -9.44
C CYS A 34 -9.83 11.97 -10.41
N ALA A 35 -8.58 12.45 -10.49
CA ALA A 35 -7.55 11.83 -11.33
C ALA A 35 -7.15 10.41 -10.86
N GLN A 36 -7.19 10.15 -9.55
CA GLN A 36 -6.84 8.85 -8.96
C GLN A 36 -8.00 7.85 -9.01
N LYS A 37 -9.25 8.34 -9.02
CA LYS A 37 -10.44 7.50 -9.26
C LYS A 37 -10.40 6.86 -10.66
N ASN A 38 -9.82 7.55 -11.64
CA ASN A 38 -9.64 7.02 -13.00
C ASN A 38 -8.48 6.04 -13.15
N TYR A 39 -7.76 5.71 -12.07
CA TYR A 39 -6.69 4.72 -12.13
C TYR A 39 -7.24 3.30 -12.14
N THR A 40 -6.52 2.39 -12.78
CA THR A 40 -6.78 0.95 -12.68
C THR A 40 -6.61 0.49 -11.23
N ILE A 41 -7.33 -0.56 -10.83
CA ILE A 41 -7.33 -1.12 -9.45
C ILE A 41 -5.89 -1.33 -8.95
N THR A 42 -5.02 -1.90 -9.79
CA THR A 42 -3.60 -2.15 -9.45
C THR A 42 -2.81 -0.88 -9.14
N LYS A 43 -3.11 0.23 -9.83
CA LYS A 43 -2.49 1.54 -9.56
C LYS A 43 -3.03 2.17 -8.28
N GLN A 44 -4.32 1.98 -7.99
CA GLN A 44 -4.94 2.48 -6.76
C GLN A 44 -4.37 1.77 -5.53
N GLU A 45 -4.10 0.48 -5.62
CA GLU A 45 -3.46 -0.28 -4.55
C GLU A 45 -2.00 0.10 -4.34
N LEU A 46 -1.22 0.26 -5.42
CA LEU A 46 0.14 0.77 -5.27
C LEU A 46 0.14 2.17 -4.66
N LEU A 47 -0.82 3.01 -5.04
CA LEU A 47 -1.04 4.33 -4.45
C LEU A 47 -1.35 4.23 -2.95
N ALA A 48 -2.12 3.23 -2.52
CA ALA A 48 -2.35 2.92 -1.11
C ALA A 48 -1.04 2.64 -0.40
N ILE A 49 -0.24 1.71 -0.91
CA ILE A 49 1.04 1.34 -0.30
C ILE A 49 1.96 2.55 -0.16
N VAL A 50 2.16 3.34 -1.21
CA VAL A 50 3.02 4.53 -1.13
C VAL A 50 2.48 5.56 -0.13
N TYR A 51 1.16 5.75 -0.09
CA TYR A 51 0.56 6.65 0.90
C TYR A 51 0.82 6.18 2.33
N VAL A 52 0.71 4.88 2.57
CA VAL A 52 1.03 4.24 3.86
C VAL A 52 2.48 4.44 4.24
N PHE A 53 3.41 4.09 3.36
CA PHE A 53 4.83 4.25 3.65
C PHE A 53 5.19 5.70 3.89
N LYS A 54 4.60 6.64 3.15
CA LYS A 54 4.80 8.07 3.39
C LYS A 54 4.24 8.53 4.74
N LYS A 55 3.06 8.03 5.13
CA LYS A 55 2.39 8.44 6.38
C LYS A 55 3.02 7.81 7.62
N PHE A 56 3.46 6.57 7.52
CA PHE A 56 4.09 5.84 8.61
C PHE A 56 5.61 5.80 8.50
N ARG A 57 6.23 6.64 7.67
CA ARG A 57 7.68 6.64 7.44
C ARG A 57 8.48 6.64 8.74
N ALA A 58 8.04 7.43 9.72
CA ALA A 58 8.67 7.50 11.05
C ALA A 58 8.60 6.17 11.83
N TYR A 59 7.54 5.37 11.66
CA TYR A 59 7.37 4.08 12.32
C TYR A 59 8.01 2.91 11.56
N LEU A 60 8.14 3.03 10.23
CA LEU A 60 8.66 1.96 9.37
C LEU A 60 10.18 2.06 9.17
N LEU A 61 10.78 3.23 9.38
CA LEU A 61 12.23 3.43 9.31
C LEU A 61 12.96 2.46 10.26
N GLY A 62 13.86 1.65 9.71
CA GLY A 62 14.67 0.71 10.47
C GLY A 62 13.97 -0.58 10.91
N THR A 63 12.72 -0.82 10.50
CA THR A 63 11.97 -2.04 10.86
C THR A 63 11.57 -2.86 9.64
N LYS A 64 11.53 -4.19 9.79
CA LYS A 64 11.00 -5.08 8.74
C LYS A 64 9.48 -5.01 8.74
N VAL A 65 8.91 -4.56 7.62
CA VAL A 65 7.46 -4.38 7.44
C VAL A 65 6.95 -5.44 6.48
N LEU A 66 5.91 -6.16 6.90
CA LEU A 66 5.21 -7.09 6.02
C LEU A 66 3.87 -6.49 5.58
N VAL A 67 3.74 -6.29 4.27
CA VAL A 67 2.53 -5.74 3.64
C VAL A 67 1.71 -6.91 3.11
N HIS A 68 0.46 -6.99 3.55
CA HIS A 68 -0.53 -7.92 3.03
C HIS A 68 -1.47 -7.13 2.12
N THR A 69 -1.56 -7.54 0.86
CA THR A 69 -2.49 -7.01 -0.13
C THR A 69 -3.29 -8.15 -0.72
N ASN A 70 -4.58 -7.95 -0.91
CA ASN A 70 -5.48 -8.97 -1.47
C ASN A 70 -5.31 -9.16 -2.99
N HIS A 71 -4.36 -8.44 -3.62
CA HIS A 71 -4.24 -8.37 -5.07
C HIS A 71 -2.91 -8.93 -5.56
N VAL A 72 -2.98 -10.17 -6.03
CA VAL A 72 -1.85 -10.99 -6.49
C VAL A 72 -1.09 -10.34 -7.66
N VAL A 73 -1.77 -9.55 -8.50
CA VAL A 73 -1.14 -8.86 -9.64
C VAL A 73 -0.08 -7.86 -9.19
N LEU A 74 -0.24 -7.26 -7.99
CA LEU A 74 0.75 -6.34 -7.46
C LEU A 74 2.07 -7.06 -7.15
N TRP A 75 1.96 -8.26 -6.55
CA TRP A 75 3.12 -9.11 -6.27
C TRP A 75 3.84 -9.51 -7.56
N TYR A 76 3.08 -9.86 -8.60
CA TYR A 76 3.62 -10.17 -9.91
C TYR A 76 4.32 -8.96 -10.57
N LEU A 77 3.76 -7.76 -10.48
CA LEU A 77 4.37 -6.53 -11.01
C LEU A 77 5.68 -6.17 -10.32
N ILE A 78 5.76 -6.35 -9.00
CA ILE A 78 7.00 -6.13 -8.24
C ILE A 78 8.05 -7.17 -8.64
N ALA A 79 7.65 -8.43 -8.81
CA ALA A 79 8.54 -9.52 -9.19
C ALA A 79 9.08 -9.38 -10.63
N LYS A 80 8.24 -8.96 -11.59
CA LYS A 80 8.59 -8.93 -13.02
C LYS A 80 9.52 -7.76 -13.41
N LYS A 81 9.75 -6.77 -12.53
CA LYS A 81 10.50 -5.52 -12.85
C LYS A 81 10.01 -4.72 -14.07
N GLU A 82 8.99 -5.18 -14.79
CA GLU A 82 8.31 -4.48 -15.88
C GLU A 82 7.37 -3.42 -15.32
N VAL A 83 7.96 -2.29 -14.99
CA VAL A 83 7.25 -1.24 -14.28
C VAL A 83 7.34 0.02 -15.13
N LYS A 84 6.19 0.54 -15.61
CA LYS A 84 6.14 1.85 -16.30
C LYS A 84 6.89 2.89 -15.45
N LEU A 85 7.65 3.82 -16.05
CA LEU A 85 8.45 4.85 -15.35
C LEU A 85 7.77 5.50 -14.13
N ARG A 86 6.46 5.73 -14.24
CA ARG A 86 5.63 6.28 -13.16
C ARG A 86 5.57 5.36 -11.94
N LEU A 87 5.44 4.06 -12.13
CA LEU A 87 5.42 3.07 -11.06
C LEU A 87 6.83 2.80 -10.50
N ILE A 88 7.90 2.90 -11.31
CA ILE A 88 9.30 2.77 -10.85
C ILE A 88 9.62 3.84 -9.81
N ARG A 89 9.20 5.09 -10.07
CA ARG A 89 9.38 6.19 -9.11
C ARG A 89 8.70 5.92 -7.77
N TRP A 90 7.61 5.16 -7.77
CA TRP A 90 6.84 4.84 -6.57
C TRP A 90 7.47 3.67 -5.81
N VAL A 91 8.03 2.69 -6.55
CA VAL A 91 8.85 1.61 -6.00
C VAL A 91 10.18 2.11 -5.44
N LEU A 92 10.83 3.10 -6.06
CA LEU A 92 12.05 3.73 -5.52
C LEU A 92 11.79 4.63 -4.29
N LEU A 93 10.55 5.09 -4.12
CA LEU A 93 10.13 5.85 -2.94
C LEU A 93 9.79 4.95 -1.74
N LEU A 94 9.67 3.65 -1.97
CA LEU A 94 9.42 2.61 -0.97
C LEU A 94 10.75 2.10 -0.40
#